data_AF-A0A7K1G6M1-F1
#
_entry.id   AF-A0A7K1G6M1-F1
#
_cell.length_a   1.000
_cell.length_b   1.000
_cell.length_c   1.000
_cell.angle_alpha   90.00
_cell.angle_beta   90.00
_cell.angle_gamma   90.00
#
_symmetry.space_group_name_H-M   'P 1'
#
loop_
_entity.id
_entity.type
_entity.pdbx_description
1 polymer ?
#
loop_
_entity_poly.entity_id
_entity_poly.type
_entity_poly.pdbx_seq_one_letter_code
_entity_poly.pdbx_strand_id
1 'polypeptide(L)'
;MVTNAETGKVVTTLPIGEGSDGVFYDENRKLIFSSNGSGTLTVITQKNKDSYAVLETISTAKGARTLTMSKATGALYLPTANFGDTPAATSDNPNPRASIVPDSFKILVIK
;
A
#
# COMPACT_ATOMS: atom_id res chain seq x y z
N MET A 1 7.53 -8.11 4.37
CA MET A 1 8.02 -9.09 5.36
C MET A 1 7.48 -8.74 6.74
N VAL A 2 7.34 -9.70 7.63
CA VAL A 2 7.09 -9.48 9.05
C VAL A 2 8.35 -9.85 9.81
N THR A 3 8.82 -8.96 10.68
CA THR A 3 10.07 -9.12 11.42
C THR A 3 9.79 -8.99 12.91
N ASN A 4 10.37 -9.86 13.71
CA ASN A 4 10.37 -9.70 15.16
C ASN A 4 11.29 -8.52 15.51
N ALA A 5 10.73 -7.47 16.11
CA ALA A 5 11.44 -6.21 16.36
C ALA A 5 12.58 -6.33 17.39
N GLU A 6 12.52 -7.31 18.30
CA GLU A 6 13.52 -7.52 19.34
C GLU A 6 14.77 -8.25 18.81
N THR A 7 14.55 -9.23 17.95
CA THR A 7 15.60 -10.15 17.46
C THR A 7 16.05 -9.84 16.03
N GLY A 8 15.29 -9.03 15.29
CA GLY A 8 15.49 -8.82 13.86
C GLY A 8 15.16 -10.05 13.00
N LYS A 9 14.69 -11.15 13.59
CA LYS A 9 14.39 -12.39 12.87
C LYS A 9 13.16 -12.20 11.99
N VAL A 10 13.28 -12.59 10.72
CA VAL A 10 12.14 -12.68 9.81
C VAL A 10 11.19 -13.76 10.32
N VAL A 11 9.95 -13.36 10.61
CA VAL A 11 8.87 -14.27 11.02
C VAL A 11 8.25 -14.92 9.79
N THR A 12 7.92 -14.11 8.78
CA THR A 12 7.39 -14.60 7.50
C THR A 12 7.53 -13.54 6.40
N THR A 13 7.42 -13.98 5.15
CA THR A 13 7.30 -13.12 3.97
C THR A 13 6.01 -13.48 3.24
N LEU A 14 5.21 -12.45 2.94
CA LEU A 14 3.94 -12.58 2.24
C LEU A 14 4.03 -11.78 0.93
N PRO A 15 3.39 -12.26 -0.15
CA PRO A 15 3.30 -11.50 -1.39
C PRO A 15 2.41 -10.27 -1.20
N ILE A 16 2.81 -9.15 -1.80
CA ILE A 16 2.05 -7.90 -1.92
C ILE A 16 2.21 -7.34 -3.34
N GLY A 17 1.43 -6.32 -3.69
CA GLY A 17 1.62 -5.59 -4.94
C GLY A 17 2.91 -4.76 -4.98
N GLU A 18 3.27 -4.29 -6.17
CA GLU A 18 4.50 -3.53 -6.38
C GLU A 18 4.42 -2.08 -5.87
N GLY A 19 5.56 -1.54 -5.46
CA GLY A 19 5.69 -0.14 -5.07
C GLY A 19 4.92 0.21 -3.79
N SER A 20 4.86 -0.70 -2.82
CA SER A 20 4.32 -0.43 -1.48
C SER A 20 5.06 0.72 -0.79
N ASP A 21 4.32 1.56 -0.09
CA ASP A 21 4.85 2.73 0.63
C ASP A 21 4.19 2.86 2.03
N GLY A 22 2.91 2.51 2.13
CA GLY A 22 2.17 2.53 3.39
C GLY A 22 1.73 1.14 3.85
N VAL A 23 1.84 0.91 5.17
CA VAL A 23 1.23 -0.23 5.87
C VAL A 23 0.45 0.27 7.08
N PHE A 24 -0.77 -0.23 7.29
CA PHE A 24 -1.57 0.08 8.48
C PHE A 24 -2.06 -1.21 9.14
N TYR A 25 -2.00 -1.27 10.48
CA TYR A 25 -2.52 -2.40 11.26
C TYR A 25 -3.77 -2.01 12.03
N ASP A 26 -4.87 -2.72 11.77
CA ASP A 26 -6.10 -2.67 12.53
C ASP A 26 -6.05 -3.68 13.67
N GLU A 27 -5.80 -3.18 14.88
CA GLU A 27 -5.69 -3.97 16.10
C GLU A 27 -6.99 -4.67 16.50
N ASN A 28 -8.14 -4.09 16.16
CA ASN A 28 -9.46 -4.63 16.53
C ASN A 28 -9.81 -5.84 15.65
N ARG A 29 -9.54 -5.73 14.35
CA ARG A 29 -9.86 -6.79 13.38
C ARG A 29 -8.70 -7.74 13.09
N LYS A 30 -7.51 -7.44 13.60
CA LYS A 30 -6.26 -8.16 13.29
C LYS A 30 -5.97 -8.20 11.80
N LEU A 31 -6.22 -7.08 11.13
CA LEU A 31 -5.97 -6.90 9.69
C LEU A 31 -4.79 -5.96 9.46
N ILE A 32 -3.99 -6.27 8.46
CA ILE A 32 -2.86 -5.48 7.98
C ILE A 32 -3.15 -5.10 6.53
N PHE A 33 -3.01 -3.83 6.21
CA PHE A 33 -3.25 -3.29 4.89
C PHE A 33 -1.95 -2.77 4.31
N SER A 34 -1.51 -3.33 3.17
CA SER A 34 -0.39 -2.78 2.38
C SER A 34 -0.93 -2.08 1.14
N SER A 35 -0.75 -0.76 1.05
CA SER A 35 -1.12 0.01 -0.13
C SER A 35 0.03 0.03 -1.13
N ASN A 36 -0.25 -0.38 -2.37
CA ASN A 36 0.76 -0.67 -3.37
C ASN A 36 0.64 0.28 -4.58
N GLY A 37 1.76 0.83 -5.04
CA GLY A 37 1.84 1.79 -6.14
C GLY A 37 1.37 1.27 -7.50
N SER A 38 1.37 -0.05 -7.70
CA SER A 38 0.73 -0.69 -8.86
C SER A 38 -0.79 -0.51 -8.91
N GLY A 39 -1.40 0.02 -7.86
CA GLY A 39 -2.85 0.24 -7.77
C GLY A 39 -3.58 -0.94 -7.16
N THR A 40 -3.02 -1.52 -6.11
CA THR A 40 -3.67 -2.55 -5.31
C THR A 40 -3.53 -2.27 -3.82
N LEU A 41 -4.44 -2.85 -3.04
CA LEU A 41 -4.35 -2.92 -1.59
C LEU A 41 -4.34 -4.40 -1.20
N THR A 42 -3.25 -4.87 -0.61
CA THR A 42 -3.17 -6.25 -0.10
C THR A 42 -3.66 -6.27 1.34
N VAL A 43 -4.67 -7.09 1.62
CA VAL A 43 -5.24 -7.29 2.95
C VAL A 43 -4.69 -8.58 3.53
N ILE A 44 -4.08 -8.51 4.70
CA ILE A 44 -3.45 -9.63 5.40
C ILE A 44 -4.13 -9.79 6.75
N THR A 45 -4.50 -11.01 7.13
CA THR A 45 -4.94 -11.31 8.49
C THR A 45 -3.77 -11.79 9.34
N GLN A 46 -3.68 -11.31 10.58
CA GLN A 46 -2.80 -11.85 11.60
C GLN A 46 -3.60 -12.83 12.47
N LYS A 47 -3.33 -14.14 12.30
CA LYS A 47 -4.01 -15.20 13.06
C LYS A 47 -3.47 -15.29 14.49
N ASN A 48 -2.17 -15.10 14.65
CA ASN A 48 -1.48 -15.01 15.95
C ASN A 48 -0.14 -14.27 15.78
N LYS A 49 0.68 -14.20 16.83
CA LYS A 49 1.95 -13.45 16.81
C LYS A 49 2.90 -13.83 15.66
N ASP A 50 2.88 -15.08 15.21
CA ASP A 50 3.81 -15.61 14.20
C ASP A 50 3.11 -16.11 12.92
N SER A 51 1.77 -16.09 12.86
CA SER A 51 1.00 -16.65 11.74
C SER A 51 0.16 -15.57 11.07
N TYR A 52 0.37 -15.44 9.76
CA TYR A 52 -0.25 -14.43 8.91
C TYR A 52 -0.68 -15.09 7.60
N ALA A 53 -1.73 -14.56 6.97
CA ALA A 53 -2.17 -15.01 5.66
C ALA A 53 -2.72 -13.83 4.84
N VAL A 54 -2.46 -13.81 3.54
CA VAL A 54 -3.16 -12.90 2.63
C VAL A 54 -4.63 -13.31 2.62
N LEU A 55 -5.50 -12.37 2.96
CA LEU A 55 -6.95 -12.57 2.88
C LEU A 55 -7.43 -12.29 1.46
N GLU A 56 -7.01 -11.16 0.89
CA GLU A 56 -7.36 -10.75 -0.46
C GLU A 56 -6.42 -9.65 -0.97
N THR A 57 -6.53 -9.34 -2.26
CA THR A 57 -5.92 -8.15 -2.85
C THR A 57 -6.99 -7.41 -3.65
N ILE A 58 -7.21 -6.16 -3.28
CA ILE A 58 -8.27 -5.31 -3.83
C ILE A 58 -7.64 -4.39 -4.87
N SER A 59 -8.28 -4.24 -6.03
CA SER A 59 -7.90 -3.23 -7.02
C SER A 59 -8.20 -1.83 -6.47
N THR A 60 -7.23 -0.93 -6.56
CA THR A 60 -7.38 0.49 -6.20
C THR A 60 -7.08 1.36 -7.42
N ALA A 61 -6.21 2.36 -7.30
CA ALA A 61 -5.74 3.14 -8.44
C ALA A 61 -4.22 3.27 -8.38
N LYS A 62 -3.58 3.27 -9.55
CA LYS A 62 -2.14 3.48 -9.69
C LYS A 62 -1.70 4.70 -8.87
N GLY A 63 -0.59 4.57 -8.15
CA GLY A 63 -0.03 5.62 -7.28
C GLY A 63 -0.71 5.78 -5.92
N ALA A 64 -1.83 5.10 -5.63
CA ALA A 64 -2.48 5.10 -4.31
C ALA A 64 -1.72 4.22 -3.30
N ARG A 65 -0.44 4.56 -3.07
CA ARG A 65 0.52 3.74 -2.32
C ARG A 65 0.69 4.13 -0.86
N THR A 66 0.12 5.27 -0.45
CA THR A 66 0.04 5.68 0.97
C THR A 66 -1.38 5.46 1.48
N LEU A 67 -1.52 5.26 2.79
CA LEU A 67 -2.83 5.08 3.41
C LEU A 67 -2.86 5.55 4.88
N THR A 68 -4.07 5.84 5.36
CA THR A 68 -4.38 5.88 6.80
C THR A 68 -5.77 5.27 7.04
N MET A 69 -6.07 4.89 8.28
CA MET A 69 -7.35 4.32 8.68
C MET A 69 -8.03 5.17 9.77
N SER A 70 -9.33 5.41 9.62
CA SER A 70 -10.16 5.89 10.73
C SER A 70 -10.36 4.76 11.73
N LYS A 71 -9.90 4.90 12.98
CA LYS A 71 -10.13 3.88 14.02
C LYS A 71 -11.62 3.73 14.39
N ALA A 72 -12.42 4.77 14.21
CA ALA A 72 -13.84 4.77 14.57
C ALA A 72 -14.71 3.98 13.58
N THR A 73 -14.37 4.02 12.29
CA THR A 73 -15.17 3.40 11.22
C THR A 73 -14.43 2.26 10.52
N GLY A 74 -13.11 2.22 10.67
CA GLY A 74 -12.18 1.38 9.93
C GLY A 74 -12.09 1.67 8.43
N ALA A 75 -12.62 2.82 7.99
CA ALA A 75 -12.45 3.27 6.61
C ALA A 75 -10.98 3.62 6.35
N LEU A 76 -10.46 3.16 5.21
CA LEU A 76 -9.12 3.48 4.72
C LEU A 76 -9.21 4.64 3.73
N TYR A 77 -8.23 5.55 3.81
CA TYR A 77 -8.11 6.70 2.93
C TYR A 77 -6.78 6.62 2.19
N LEU A 78 -6.82 6.53 0.87
CA LEU A 78 -5.66 6.39 0.01
C LEU A 78 -5.62 7.56 -0.99
N PRO A 79 -4.76 8.58 -0.76
CA PRO A 79 -4.62 9.69 -1.69
C PRO A 79 -3.88 9.26 -2.96
N THR A 80 -4.30 9.79 -4.11
CA THR A 80 -3.63 9.61 -5.39
C THR A 80 -4.03 10.74 -6.36
N ALA A 81 -3.49 10.70 -7.58
CA ALA A 81 -3.88 11.55 -8.68
C ALA A 81 -3.88 10.74 -9.99
N ASN A 82 -4.30 11.35 -11.09
CA ASN A 82 -4.03 10.79 -12.41
C ASN A 82 -2.60 11.19 -12.83
N PHE A 83 -1.91 10.27 -13.48
CA PHE A 83 -0.54 10.45 -13.94
C PHE A 83 -0.54 10.54 -15.46
N GLY A 84 0.24 11.48 -15.99
CA GLY A 84 0.53 11.56 -17.42
C GLY A 84 1.51 10.48 -17.87
N ASP A 85 2.05 10.64 -19.06
CA ASP A 85 3.08 9.73 -19.57
C ASP A 85 4.37 9.88 -18.77
N THR A 86 5.04 8.75 -18.53
CA THR A 86 6.42 8.76 -18.03
C THR A 86 7.34 9.15 -19.20
N PRO A 87 8.13 10.23 -19.10
CA PRO A 87 9.10 10.58 -20.14
C PRO A 87 10.08 9.44 -20.41
N ALA A 88 10.70 9.43 -21.59
CA ALA A 88 11.79 8.50 -21.87
C ALA A 88 12.97 8.77 -20.92
N ALA A 89 13.64 7.71 -20.45
CA ALA A 89 14.84 7.83 -19.65
C ALA A 89 15.96 8.50 -20.46
N THR A 90 16.72 9.39 -19.82
CA THR A 90 17.91 10.03 -20.39
C THR A 90 19.13 9.72 -19.53
N SER A 91 20.33 10.07 -20.00
CA SER A 91 21.55 10.00 -19.17
C SER A 91 21.41 10.80 -17.86
N ASP A 92 20.77 11.97 -17.96
CA ASP A 92 20.68 12.93 -16.87
C ASP A 92 19.50 12.60 -15.93
N ASN A 93 18.50 11.89 -16.45
CA ASN A 93 17.36 11.39 -15.69
C ASN A 93 17.04 9.95 -16.10
N PRO A 94 17.74 8.95 -15.53
CA PRO A 94 17.54 7.55 -15.89
C PRO A 94 16.24 6.95 -15.35
N ASN A 95 15.59 7.61 -14.36
CA ASN A 95 14.35 7.15 -13.74
C ASN A 95 13.30 8.28 -13.70
N PRO A 96 12.85 8.76 -14.87
CA PRO A 96 11.88 9.84 -14.93
C PRO A 96 10.56 9.40 -14.29
N ARG A 97 9.88 10.34 -13.65
CA ARG A 97 8.55 10.12 -13.09
C ARG A 97 7.51 10.72 -14.01
N ALA A 98 6.35 10.05 -14.12
CA ALA A 98 5.18 10.64 -14.74
C ALA A 98 4.79 11.93 -14.02
N SER A 99 4.39 12.93 -14.78
CA SER A 99 3.80 14.17 -14.24
C SER A 99 2.42 13.90 -13.65
N ILE A 100 2.01 14.71 -12.67
CA ILE A 100 0.65 14.69 -12.16
C ILE A 100 -0.23 15.52 -13.11
N VAL A 101 -1.37 14.97 -13.51
CA VAL A 101 -2.37 15.71 -14.29
C VAL A 101 -3.00 16.78 -13.37
N PRO A 102 -3.05 18.06 -13.77
CA PRO A 102 -3.71 19.10 -12.98
C PRO A 102 -5.14 18.73 -12.57
N ASP A 103 -5.54 19.17 -11.38
CA ASP A 103 -6.89 18.97 -10.82
C ASP A 103 -7.38 17.52 -10.71
N SER A 104 -6.47 16.54 -10.75
CA SER A 104 -6.80 15.11 -10.70
C SER A 104 -6.59 14.45 -9.32
N PHE A 105 -6.17 15.22 -8.32
CA PHE A 105 -6.02 14.72 -6.97
C PHE A 105 -7.35 14.19 -6.43
N LYS A 106 -7.30 13.03 -5.79
CA LYS A 106 -8.46 12.37 -5.20
C LYS A 106 -8.03 11.50 -4.02
N ILE A 107 -8.98 11.27 -3.13
CA ILE A 107 -8.83 10.32 -2.02
C ILE A 107 -9.77 9.15 -2.29
N LEU A 108 -9.22 7.96 -2.44
CA LEU A 108 -10.01 6.74 -2.47
C LEU A 108 -10.41 6.38 -1.04
N VAL A 109 -11.67 6.01 -0.86
CA VAL A 109 -12.18 5.55 0.43
C VAL A 109 -12.58 4.08 0.30
N ILE A 110 -11.93 3.21 1.07
CA ILE A 110 -12.26 1.78 1.15
C ILE A 110 -12.93 1.54 2.51
N LYS A 111 -14.03 0.78 2.54
CA LYS A 111 -14.84 0.53 3.73
C LYS A 111 -14.96 -0.97 4.00
#